data_AF-A0A932FQB9-F1
#
_entry.id   AF-A0A932FQB9-F1
#
_cell.length_a   1.000
_cell.length_b   1.000
_cell.length_c   1.000
_cell.angle_alpha   90.00
_cell.angle_beta   90.00
_cell.angle_gamma   90.00
#
_symmetry.space_group_name_H-M   'P 1'
#
loop_
_entity.id
_entity.type
_entity.pdbx_description
1 polymer ?
#
loop_
_entity_poly.entity_id
_entity_poly.type
_entity_poly.pdbx_seq_one_letter_code
_entity_poly.pdbx_strand_id
1 'polypeptide(L)'
;MAKTGRNDLCPCGSGRKYKKCCEARERNGGTRSRVMLFAVGGAVLAAILAGIASFTGERSSGPTRVWSTEHGHYHDASGVAVP
;
A
#
# COMPACT_ATOMS: atom_id res chain seq x y z
N MET A 1 -28.83 -22.09 27.15
CA MET A 1 -28.23 -20.93 27.86
C MET A 1 -29.03 -19.67 27.52
N ALA A 2 -29.41 -18.87 28.52
CA ALA A 2 -30.05 -17.57 28.27
C ALA A 2 -29.03 -16.64 27.59
N LYS A 3 -29.42 -16.03 26.47
CA LYS A 3 -28.60 -15.00 25.83
C LYS A 3 -28.63 -13.76 26.72
N THR A 4 -27.49 -13.35 27.26
CA THR A 4 -27.38 -12.09 28.02
C THR A 4 -27.81 -10.93 27.13
N GLY A 5 -28.81 -10.17 27.55
CA GLY A 5 -29.30 -9.01 26.83
C GLY A 5 -28.30 -7.86 26.88
N ARG A 6 -28.30 -7.03 25.83
CA ARG A 6 -27.38 -5.91 25.65
C ARG A 6 -27.32 -4.93 26.84
N ASN A 7 -28.45 -4.73 27.51
CA ASN A 7 -28.58 -3.81 28.63
C ASN A 7 -28.42 -4.48 30.00
N ASP A 8 -28.32 -5.82 30.04
CA ASP A 8 -28.23 -6.58 31.28
C ASP A 8 -26.86 -6.43 31.93
N LEU A 9 -26.75 -6.82 33.19
CA LEU A 9 -25.47 -6.88 33.89
C LEU A 9 -24.53 -7.87 33.17
N CYS A 10 -23.29 -7.45 32.99
CA CYS A 10 -22.30 -8.24 32.28
C CYS A 10 -21.88 -9.46 33.13
N PRO A 11 -21.91 -10.68 32.57
CA PRO A 11 -21.64 -11.92 33.32
C PRO A 11 -20.16 -12.05 33.75
N CYS A 12 -19.28 -11.15 33.30
CA CYS A 12 -17.88 -11.10 33.73
C CYS A 12 -17.68 -10.52 35.15
N GLY A 13 -18.76 -10.15 35.85
CA GLY A 13 -18.67 -9.65 37.24
C GLY A 13 -18.29 -8.17 37.36
N SER A 14 -18.22 -7.41 36.27
CA SER A 14 -17.80 -6.00 36.29
C SER A 14 -18.82 -5.02 36.88
N GLY A 15 -20.05 -5.46 37.17
CA GLY A 15 -21.16 -4.59 37.60
C GLY A 15 -21.67 -3.61 36.53
N ARG A 16 -21.11 -3.63 35.31
CA ARG A 16 -21.48 -2.75 34.20
C ARG A 16 -22.49 -3.45 33.27
N LYS A 17 -23.28 -2.66 32.52
CA LYS A 17 -24.13 -3.19 31.44
C LYS A 17 -23.27 -3.91 30.38
N TYR A 18 -23.73 -5.03 29.85
CA TYR A 18 -23.02 -5.86 28.86
C TYR A 18 -22.49 -5.03 27.68
N LYS A 19 -23.33 -4.13 27.14
CA LYS A 19 -22.95 -3.20 26.06
C LYS A 19 -21.79 -2.27 26.35
N LYS A 20 -21.56 -1.97 27.62
CA LYS A 20 -20.49 -1.07 28.08
C LYS A 20 -19.29 -1.85 28.62
N CYS A 21 -19.32 -3.18 28.60
CA CYS A 21 -18.27 -4.02 29.14
C CYS A 21 -17.74 -4.96 28.06
N CYS A 22 -18.09 -6.25 28.07
CA CYS A 22 -17.55 -7.23 27.14
C CYS A 22 -17.89 -6.92 25.68
N GLU A 23 -19.13 -6.51 25.37
CA GLU A 23 -19.50 -6.15 24.00
C GLU A 23 -18.72 -4.91 23.49
N ALA A 24 -18.54 -3.89 24.33
CA ALA A 24 -17.71 -2.74 23.98
C ALA A 24 -16.24 -3.11 23.82
N ARG A 25 -15.75 -4.05 24.63
CA ARG A 25 -14.37 -4.54 24.57
C ARG A 25 -14.13 -5.38 23.32
N GLU A 26 -15.11 -6.16 22.85
CA GLU A 26 -15.07 -6.85 21.56
C GLU A 26 -15.09 -5.87 20.39
N ARG A 27 -15.97 -4.86 20.43
CA ARG A 27 -15.97 -3.77 19.43
C ARG A 27 -14.64 -2.99 19.41
N ASN A 28 -14.05 -2.73 20.58
CA ASN A 28 -12.76 -2.05 20.70
C ASN A 28 -11.57 -2.95 20.33
N GLY A 29 -11.64 -4.26 20.59
CA GLY A 29 -10.64 -5.24 20.18
C GLY A 29 -10.57 -5.45 18.67
N GLY A 30 -11.65 -5.10 17.96
CA GLY A 30 -11.72 -5.05 16.50
C GLY A 30 -11.69 -3.63 15.91
N THR A 31 -11.50 -2.58 16.71
CA THR A 31 -11.25 -1.24 16.17
C THR A 31 -9.81 -1.21 15.66
N ARG A 32 -9.53 -1.93 14.57
CA ARG A 32 -8.42 -1.58 13.68
C ARG A 32 -8.73 -0.16 13.27
N SER A 33 -8.07 0.78 13.96
CA SER A 33 -8.24 2.21 13.75
C SER A 33 -8.25 2.41 12.24
N ARG A 34 -9.33 2.98 11.69
CA ARG A 34 -9.40 3.23 10.24
C ARG A 34 -8.20 4.08 9.81
N VAL A 35 -7.70 4.92 10.71
CA VAL A 35 -6.43 5.65 10.57
C VAL A 35 -5.26 4.71 10.32
N MET A 36 -5.16 3.56 11.02
CA MET A 36 -4.12 2.55 10.77
C MET A 36 -4.27 1.92 9.38
N LEU A 37 -5.49 1.64 8.92
CA LEU A 37 -5.72 1.13 7.56
C LEU A 37 -5.23 2.12 6.51
N PHE A 38 -5.60 3.40 6.65
CA PHE A 38 -5.17 4.44 5.72
C PHE A 38 -3.67 4.76 5.83
N ALA A 39 -3.08 4.70 7.02
CA ALA A 39 -1.66 4.93 7.22
C ALA A 39 -0.81 3.81 6.60
N VAL A 40 -1.15 2.54 6.85
CA VAL A 40 -0.45 1.40 6.25
C VAL A 40 -0.68 1.36 4.75
N GLY A 41 -1.92 1.55 4.29
CA GLY A 41 -2.25 1.62 2.86
C GLY A 41 -1.50 2.75 2.15
N GLY A 42 -1.47 3.95 2.74
CA GLY A 42 -0.74 5.10 2.21
C GLY A 42 0.78 4.89 2.16
N ALA A 43 1.37 4.30 3.21
CA ALA A 43 2.80 3.98 3.24
C ALA A 43 3.18 2.94 2.16
N VAL A 44 2.38 1.90 1.97
CA VAL A 44 2.60 0.89 0.91
C VAL A 44 2.48 1.54 -0.48
N LEU A 45 1.46 2.37 -0.69
CA LEU A 45 1.26 3.06 -1.97
C LEU A 45 2.43 4.00 -2.29
N ALA A 46 2.92 4.76 -1.30
CA ALA A 46 4.07 5.63 -1.45
C ALA A 46 5.36 4.85 -1.79
N ALA A 47 5.59 3.71 -1.14
CA ALA A 47 6.73 2.85 -1.44
C ALA A 47 6.68 2.27 -2.86
N ILE A 48 5.49 1.85 -3.33
CA ILE A 48 5.30 1.38 -4.72
C ILE A 48 5.57 2.52 -5.70
N LEU A 49 5.02 3.72 -5.47
CA LEU A 49 5.26 4.89 -6.33
C LEU A 49 6.75 5.26 -6.39
N ALA A 50 7.43 5.29 -5.24
CA ALA A 50 8.87 5.54 -5.18
C ALA A 50 9.66 4.45 -5.92
N GLY A 51 9.29 3.17 -5.76
CA GLY A 51 9.92 2.06 -6.48
C GLY A 51 9.75 2.16 -8.00
N ILE A 52 8.57 2.55 -8.48
CA ILE A 52 8.32 2.78 -9.91
C ILE A 52 9.14 3.98 -10.40
N ALA A 53 9.16 5.08 -9.66
CA ALA A 53 9.91 6.28 -10.03
C ALA A 53 11.43 6.00 -10.16
N SER A 54 11.99 5.17 -9.27
CA SER A 54 13.37 4.71 -9.36
C SER A 54 13.67 3.89 -10.62
N PHE A 55 12.66 3.25 -11.22
CA PHE A 55 12.83 2.44 -12.44
C PHE A 55 12.53 3.21 -13.74
N THR A 56 11.88 4.38 -13.64
CA THR A 56 11.56 5.25 -14.78
C THR A 56 12.52 6.43 -14.91
N GLY A 57 13.25 6.81 -13.86
CA GLY A 57 14.18 7.94 -13.87
C GLY A 57 15.38 7.83 -14.81
N GLU A 58 15.79 6.61 -15.20
CA GLU A 58 17.05 6.39 -15.94
C GLU A 58 16.86 6.13 -17.45
N ARG A 59 15.63 5.94 -17.95
CA ARG A 59 15.43 5.34 -19.29
C ARG A 59 15.20 6.30 -20.45
N SER A 60 15.30 7.62 -20.28
CA SER A 60 14.86 8.57 -21.32
C SER A 60 15.88 9.59 -21.83
N SER A 61 17.18 9.51 -21.51
CA SER A 61 18.13 10.54 -21.99
C SER A 61 19.32 10.04 -22.80
N GLY A 62 19.45 8.72 -23.01
CA GLY A 62 20.43 8.20 -23.97
C GLY A 62 19.81 8.11 -25.37
N PRO A 63 20.42 8.67 -26.43
CA PRO A 63 19.96 8.42 -27.79
C PRO A 63 19.98 6.90 -28.04
N THR A 64 18.84 6.33 -28.46
CA THR A 64 18.76 4.93 -28.86
C THR A 64 19.78 4.70 -29.96
N ARG A 65 20.80 3.87 -29.70
CA ARG A 65 21.84 3.53 -30.68
C ARG A 65 21.56 2.16 -31.27
N VAL A 66 21.53 2.08 -32.60
CA VAL A 66 21.32 0.83 -33.36
C VAL A 66 22.56 0.55 -34.20
N TRP A 67 23.09 -0.67 -34.13
CA TRP A 67 24.27 -1.10 -34.90
C TRP A 67 23.87 -1.43 -36.34
N SER A 68 24.58 -0.85 -37.31
CA SER A 68 24.40 -1.18 -38.73
C SER A 68 25.50 -2.13 -39.22
N THR A 69 25.10 -3.34 -39.62
CA THR A 69 26.04 -4.38 -40.11
C THR A 69 26.68 -4.06 -41.45
N GLU A 70 26.05 -3.19 -42.25
CA GLU A 70 26.52 -2.76 -43.57
C GLU A 70 27.64 -1.70 -43.48
N HIS A 71 27.57 -0.80 -42.50
CA HIS A 71 28.47 0.35 -42.42
C HIS A 71 29.33 0.38 -41.15
N GLY A 72 29.24 -0.63 -40.28
CA GLY A 72 30.14 -0.83 -39.13
C GLY A 72 30.10 0.28 -38.08
N HIS A 73 29.00 1.02 -37.98
CA HIS A 73 28.82 2.09 -36.99
C HIS A 73 27.42 2.09 -36.38
N TYR A 74 27.28 2.85 -35.30
CA TYR A 74 25.99 3.07 -34.64
C TYR A 74 25.26 4.26 -35.27
N HIS A 75 23.94 4.15 -35.37
CA HIS A 75 23.05 5.26 -35.71
C HIS A 75 22.17 5.62 -34.51
N ASP A 76 21.75 6.87 -34.44
CA ASP A 76 20.69 7.30 -33.53
C ASP A 76 19.27 6.97 -34.06
N ALA A 77 18.24 7.31 -33.28
CA ALA A 77 16.84 7.09 -33.64
C ALA A 77 16.37 7.83 -34.91
N SER A 78 17.15 8.79 -35.42
CA SER A 78 16.89 9.52 -36.68
C SER A 78 17.68 8.97 -37.87
N GLY A 79 18.47 7.91 -37.67
CA GLY A 79 19.29 7.29 -38.71
C GLY A 79 20.62 8.01 -38.96
N VAL A 80 20.98 8.99 -38.13
CA VAL A 80 22.25 9.72 -38.27
C VAL A 80 23.37 8.92 -37.60
N ALA A 81 24.50 8.80 -38.29
CA ALA A 81 25.70 8.15 -37.77
C ALA A 81 26.22 8.89 -36.53
N VAL A 82 26.49 8.17 -35.45
CA VAL A 82 27.12 8.71 -34.24
C VAL A 82 28.59 8.26 -34.15
N PRO A 83 29.50 9.11 -33.59
CA PRO A 83 30.93 8.81 -33.51
C PRO A 83 31.25 7.59 -32.63
#